data_AF-A0A1Y1ZW02-F1
#
_entry.id   AF-A0A1Y1ZW02-F1
#
_cell.length_a   1.000
_cell.length_b   1.000
_cell.length_c   1.000
_cell.angle_alpha   90.00
_cell.angle_beta   90.00
_cell.angle_gamma   90.00
#
_symmetry.space_group_name_H-M   'P 1'
#
loop_
_entity.id
_entity.type
_entity.pdbx_description
1 polymer ?
#
loop_
_entity_poly.entity_id
_entity_poly.type
_entity_poly.pdbx_seq_one_letter_code
_entity_poly.pdbx_strand_id
1 'polypeptide(L)'
;MRSPHYHYHRHPPVTILNLNTTASVPDPLGIARVNGFYGPGTWASWQLAIATSWYNIFWNPNSRNVYDLIPYLLMTNWAAIDLIRQYTHRHETPGSEAFGRIAAAFNLTSWGLANVVIQFTVCLIQSDIQSQAESRAQRTSAFRHVRTGAGRGRPLKFIILGTGAFMPSAAITFISPSLFKDGTFGDTLPALYWKDISSPVHWFALATASTLGVYCLTSLFFLCLAHAVHFYETFQTPYLTSPHTLISRFEAMSMRTDRALKIGALCGCCATILFFNILLKSWRVWGDNWVLVIVVWPVTMFWLWFCFCAHWVAIFSTPFLALIFASKAVLSGFKIVPGSCFMMPCAPQSISEWDQAFALFLGLVMFLYETGPAWRRVRRARWRRALRSSERHSEVLNAA
;
A
#
# COMPACT_ATOMS: atom_id res chain seq x y z
N MET A 1 -39.83 -45.61 -15.41
CA MET A 1 -38.62 -44.88 -14.99
C MET A 1 -38.97 -43.41 -14.87
N ARG A 2 -39.06 -42.86 -13.64
CA ARG A 2 -39.34 -41.43 -13.41
C ARG A 2 -38.00 -40.68 -13.41
N SER A 3 -37.89 -39.66 -14.26
CA SER A 3 -36.75 -38.76 -14.30
C SER A 3 -36.56 -38.10 -12.93
N PRO A 4 -35.35 -38.07 -12.36
CA PRO A 4 -35.10 -37.34 -11.13
C PRO A 4 -35.34 -35.85 -11.39
N HIS A 5 -36.39 -35.30 -10.77
CA HIS A 5 -36.60 -33.87 -10.71
C HIS A 5 -35.44 -33.25 -9.92
N TYR A 6 -34.47 -32.70 -10.64
CA TYR A 6 -33.51 -31.78 -10.06
C TYR A 6 -34.28 -30.56 -9.59
N HIS A 7 -34.52 -30.50 -8.28
CA HIS A 7 -34.91 -29.26 -7.64
C HIS A 7 -33.80 -28.25 -7.91
N TYR A 8 -34.07 -27.31 -8.84
CA TYR A 8 -33.28 -26.09 -8.96
C TYR A 8 -33.33 -25.43 -7.59
N HIS A 9 -32.26 -25.58 -6.80
CA HIS A 9 -32.02 -24.75 -5.64
C HIS A 9 -31.98 -23.32 -6.17
N ARG A 10 -33.08 -22.58 -5.94
CA ARG A 10 -33.08 -21.12 -6.15
C ARG A 10 -31.89 -20.61 -5.37
N HIS A 11 -30.95 -19.97 -6.08
CA HIS A 11 -29.84 -19.29 -5.43
C HIS A 11 -30.42 -18.44 -4.30
N PRO A 12 -29.86 -18.54 -3.08
CA PRO A 12 -30.33 -17.72 -1.98
C PRO A 12 -30.29 -16.25 -2.43
N PRO A 13 -31.31 -15.45 -2.11
CA PRO A 13 -31.35 -14.04 -2.49
C PRO A 13 -30.04 -13.38 -2.05
N VAL A 14 -29.49 -12.51 -2.91
CA VAL A 14 -28.28 -11.75 -2.58
C VAL A 14 -28.54 -10.97 -1.30
N THR A 15 -27.93 -11.41 -0.20
CA THR A 15 -28.03 -10.73 1.09
C THR A 15 -27.29 -9.40 0.99
N ILE A 16 -28.05 -8.31 0.98
CA ILE A 16 -27.50 -6.96 1.11
C ILE A 16 -27.05 -6.80 2.56
N LEU A 17 -25.78 -6.47 2.76
CA LEU A 17 -25.24 -6.27 4.09
C LEU A 17 -25.64 -4.86 4.56
N ASN A 18 -26.44 -4.76 5.61
CA ASN A 18 -26.87 -3.49 6.19
C ASN A 18 -26.25 -3.33 7.58
N LEU A 19 -25.05 -2.75 7.63
CA LEU A 19 -24.37 -2.45 8.89
C LEU A 19 -24.81 -1.06 9.35
N ASN A 20 -25.34 -0.96 10.57
CA ASN A 20 -25.55 0.33 11.20
C ASN A 20 -24.20 0.93 11.59
N THR A 21 -23.58 1.64 10.65
CA THR A 21 -22.28 2.30 10.82
C THR A 21 -22.37 3.65 11.55
N THR A 22 -23.55 3.97 12.10
CA THR A 22 -23.72 5.18 12.91
C THR A 22 -23.30 4.92 14.35
N ALA A 23 -22.80 5.94 15.02
CA ALA A 23 -22.54 5.91 16.46
C ALA A 23 -23.80 6.16 17.32
N SER A 24 -24.98 6.02 16.72
CA SER A 24 -26.26 6.23 17.43
C SER A 24 -26.60 5.01 18.28
N VAL A 25 -27.37 5.20 19.37
CA VAL A 25 -27.82 4.11 20.23
C VAL A 25 -29.04 3.42 19.59
N PRO A 26 -29.05 2.08 19.45
CA PRO A 26 -28.01 1.13 19.85
C PRO A 26 -26.82 1.12 18.87
N ASP A 27 -25.60 1.06 19.40
CA ASP A 27 -24.33 0.95 18.65
C ASP A 27 -23.81 -0.49 18.66
N PRO A 28 -24.40 -1.39 17.85
CA PRO A 28 -24.06 -2.82 17.89
C PRO A 28 -22.61 -3.08 17.47
N LEU A 29 -22.01 -2.21 16.67
CA LEU A 29 -20.66 -2.41 16.14
C LEU A 29 -19.58 -1.73 16.99
N GLY A 30 -19.96 -0.96 18.02
CA GLY A 30 -19.01 -0.20 18.83
C GLY A 30 -18.30 0.91 18.06
N ILE A 31 -18.96 1.50 17.05
CA ILE A 31 -18.41 2.63 16.27
C ILE A 31 -18.16 3.84 17.18
N ALA A 32 -19.05 4.10 18.14
CA ALA A 32 -18.91 5.19 19.10
C ALA A 32 -17.62 5.09 19.94
N ARG A 33 -17.04 3.89 20.05
CA ARG A 33 -15.82 3.60 20.83
C ARG A 33 -14.55 3.58 19.97
N VAL A 34 -14.64 3.91 18.67
CA VAL A 34 -13.46 4.02 17.81
C VAL A 34 -12.60 5.19 18.25
N ASN A 35 -11.29 4.94 18.38
CA ASN A 35 -10.32 5.93 18.82
C ASN A 35 -10.25 7.11 17.83
N GLY A 36 -10.12 8.34 18.32
CA GLY A 36 -9.93 9.54 17.50
C GLY A 36 -8.71 9.51 16.58
N PHE A 37 -7.73 8.63 16.83
CA PHE A 37 -6.66 8.32 15.87
C PHE A 37 -7.18 7.91 14.48
N TYR A 38 -8.36 7.31 14.41
CA TYR A 38 -9.02 6.94 13.15
C TYR A 38 -10.01 7.99 12.64
N GLY A 39 -10.09 9.13 13.32
CA GLY A 39 -10.95 10.24 12.98
C GLY A 39 -10.61 10.93 11.66
N PRO A 40 -11.51 11.79 11.15
CA PRO A 40 -11.39 12.41 9.83
C PRO A 40 -10.12 13.26 9.67
N GLY A 41 -9.73 14.00 10.71
CA GLY A 41 -8.57 14.88 10.64
C GLY A 41 -7.27 14.10 10.56
N THR A 42 -7.14 13.07 11.40
CA THR A 42 -5.98 12.16 11.40
C THR A 42 -5.91 11.36 10.10
N TRP A 43 -7.03 10.83 9.61
CA TRP A 43 -7.10 10.15 8.32
C TRP A 43 -6.70 11.06 7.15
N ALA A 44 -7.18 12.30 7.11
CA ALA A 44 -6.82 13.25 6.05
C ALA A 44 -5.33 13.62 6.10
N SER A 45 -4.77 13.79 7.29
CA SER A 45 -3.33 13.99 7.50
C SER A 45 -2.50 12.82 6.95
N TRP A 46 -2.93 11.60 7.24
CA TRP A 46 -2.32 10.38 6.70
C TRP A 46 -2.37 10.31 5.17
N GLN A 47 -3.51 10.67 4.55
CA GLN A 47 -3.63 10.74 3.09
C GLN A 47 -2.70 11.80 2.48
N LEU A 48 -2.53 12.95 3.12
CA LEU A 48 -1.59 13.98 2.69
C LEU A 48 -0.13 13.48 2.77
N ALA A 49 0.21 12.71 3.79
CA ALA A 49 1.52 12.08 3.90
C ALA A 49 1.75 11.02 2.79
N ILE A 50 0.73 10.22 2.45
CA ILE A 50 0.77 9.31 1.29
C ILE A 50 0.95 10.10 -0.02
N ALA A 51 0.20 11.19 -0.21
CA ALA A 51 0.34 12.01 -1.41
C ALA A 51 1.74 12.65 -1.52
N THR A 52 2.29 13.09 -0.39
CA THR A 52 3.65 13.68 -0.32
C THR A 52 4.72 12.65 -0.68
N SER A 53 4.61 11.43 -0.15
CA SER A 53 5.54 10.35 -0.50
C SER A 53 5.48 9.98 -1.98
N TRP A 54 4.28 9.87 -2.55
CA TRP A 54 4.10 9.66 -3.98
C TRP A 54 4.72 10.77 -4.82
N TYR A 55 4.49 12.03 -4.44
CA TYR A 55 5.08 13.17 -5.10
C TYR A 55 6.61 13.07 -5.18
N ASN A 56 7.25 12.71 -4.07
CA ASN A 56 8.71 12.60 -4.01
C ASN A 56 9.26 11.37 -4.74
N ILE A 57 8.54 10.24 -4.74
CA ILE A 57 8.91 9.07 -5.56
C ILE A 57 8.87 9.42 -7.05
N PHE A 58 7.83 10.10 -7.54
CA PHE A 58 7.73 10.43 -8.96
C PHE A 58 8.61 11.61 -9.38
N TRP A 59 8.63 12.68 -8.60
CA TRP A 59 9.25 13.94 -9.01
C TRP A 59 10.72 14.07 -8.62
N ASN A 60 11.13 13.43 -7.51
CA ASN A 60 12.50 13.44 -7.04
C ASN A 60 12.99 12.01 -6.72
N PRO A 61 13.00 11.08 -7.70
CA PRO A 61 13.35 9.68 -7.46
C PRO A 61 14.76 9.54 -6.84
N ASN A 62 15.70 10.40 -7.25
CA ASN A 62 17.08 10.43 -6.75
C ASN A 62 17.26 11.19 -5.42
N SER A 63 16.19 11.76 -4.85
CA SER A 63 16.28 12.45 -3.55
C SER A 63 16.70 11.47 -2.47
N ARG A 64 17.64 11.91 -1.61
CA ARG A 64 17.97 11.23 -0.35
C ARG A 64 17.00 11.59 0.77
N ASN A 65 16.13 12.57 0.55
CA ASN A 65 15.07 12.87 1.50
C ASN A 65 14.11 11.67 1.53
N VAL A 66 13.94 11.12 2.72
CA VAL A 66 13.04 10.01 3.06
C VAL A 66 12.07 10.40 4.17
N TYR A 67 12.15 11.66 4.65
CA TYR A 67 11.30 12.18 5.72
C TYR A 67 9.83 12.24 5.32
N ASP A 68 9.54 12.23 4.02
CA ASP A 68 8.21 12.15 3.44
C ASP A 68 7.57 10.76 3.55
N LEU A 69 8.38 9.70 3.66
CA LEU A 69 7.89 8.32 3.85
C LEU A 69 7.51 8.07 5.32
N ILE A 70 8.26 8.67 6.24
CA ILE A 70 8.20 8.33 7.67
C ILE A 70 6.80 8.57 8.28
N PRO A 71 6.13 9.73 8.09
CA PRO A 71 4.85 10.00 8.76
C PRO A 71 3.78 8.96 8.43
N TYR A 72 3.56 8.65 7.15
CA TYR A 72 2.50 7.71 6.79
C TYR A 72 2.86 6.26 7.18
N LEU A 73 4.15 5.89 7.13
CA LEU A 73 4.62 4.58 7.58
C LEU A 73 4.41 4.42 9.09
N LEU A 74 4.77 5.43 9.90
CA LEU A 74 4.55 5.39 11.34
C LEU A 74 3.07 5.22 11.69
N MET A 75 2.18 5.97 11.04
CA MET A 75 0.74 5.83 11.24
C MET A 75 0.21 4.46 10.85
N THR A 76 0.71 3.89 9.73
CA THR A 76 0.34 2.55 9.27
C THR A 76 0.84 1.46 10.24
N ASN A 77 2.05 1.61 10.77
CA ASN A 77 2.62 0.70 11.78
C ASN A 77 1.87 0.80 13.11
N TRP A 78 1.48 2.01 13.53
CA TRP A 78 0.65 2.22 14.71
C TRP A 78 -0.70 1.54 14.57
N ALA A 79 -1.35 1.71 13.40
CA ALA A 79 -2.60 1.03 13.10
C ALA A 79 -2.47 -0.50 13.15
N ALA A 80 -1.35 -1.04 12.68
CA ALA A 80 -1.06 -2.48 12.73
C ALA A 80 -0.89 -2.99 14.17
N ILE A 81 -0.19 -2.24 15.03
CA ILE A 81 -0.03 -2.56 16.45
C ILE A 81 -1.40 -2.55 17.14
N ASP A 82 -2.20 -1.49 16.92
CA ASP A 82 -3.53 -1.41 17.50
C ASP A 82 -4.44 -2.52 16.98
N LEU A 83 -4.36 -2.85 15.70
CA LEU A 83 -5.10 -3.97 15.10
C LEU A 83 -4.83 -5.29 15.84
N ILE A 84 -3.56 -5.63 16.09
CA ILE A 84 -3.19 -6.83 16.87
C ILE A 84 -3.75 -6.73 18.30
N ARG A 85 -3.60 -5.57 18.95
CA ARG A 85 -4.07 -5.36 20.32
C ARG A 85 -5.59 -5.54 20.43
N GLN A 86 -6.38 -4.84 19.62
CA GLN A 86 -7.84 -4.93 19.61
C GLN A 86 -8.31 -6.35 19.28
N TYR A 87 -7.62 -7.01 18.35
CA TYR A 87 -7.93 -8.37 17.97
C TYR A 87 -7.67 -9.37 19.11
N THR A 88 -6.55 -9.27 19.83
CA THR A 88 -6.26 -10.16 20.97
C THR A 88 -7.27 -10.00 22.10
N HIS A 89 -7.70 -8.77 22.40
CA HIS A 89 -8.67 -8.48 23.46
C HIS A 89 -10.13 -8.70 23.05
N ARG A 90 -10.43 -9.13 21.81
CA ARG A 90 -11.81 -9.26 21.31
C ARG A 90 -12.67 -10.24 22.12
N HIS A 91 -12.04 -11.22 22.77
CA HIS A 91 -12.74 -12.23 23.59
C HIS A 91 -13.11 -11.71 24.99
N GLU A 92 -12.46 -10.64 25.45
CA GLU A 92 -12.72 -10.02 26.75
C GLU A 92 -13.92 -9.05 26.71
N THR A 93 -14.25 -8.54 25.52
CA THR A 93 -15.40 -7.67 25.31
C THR A 93 -16.59 -8.50 24.82
N PRO A 94 -17.63 -8.73 25.64
CA PRO A 94 -18.80 -9.46 25.20
C PRO A 94 -19.53 -8.71 24.07
N GLY A 95 -19.88 -9.44 23.01
CA GLY A 95 -20.64 -8.91 21.88
C GLY A 95 -19.78 -8.32 20.75
N SER A 96 -20.43 -7.56 19.87
CA SER A 96 -19.85 -6.99 18.64
C SER A 96 -19.22 -5.60 18.82
N GLU A 97 -19.11 -5.11 20.06
CA GLU A 97 -18.56 -3.78 20.37
C GLU A 97 -17.07 -3.60 19.99
N ALA A 98 -16.32 -4.70 19.79
CA ALA A 98 -14.93 -4.63 19.33
C ALA A 98 -14.82 -4.42 17.81
N PHE A 99 -15.88 -4.66 17.03
CA PHE A 99 -15.78 -4.75 15.58
C PHE A 99 -15.47 -3.41 14.92
N GLY A 100 -16.01 -2.30 15.43
CA GLY A 100 -15.70 -0.95 14.96
C GLY A 100 -14.21 -0.62 15.11
N ARG A 101 -13.64 -0.92 16.29
CA ARG A 101 -12.22 -0.67 16.58
C ARG A 101 -11.30 -1.53 15.72
N ILE A 102 -11.58 -2.82 15.62
CA ILE A 102 -10.83 -3.74 14.76
C ILE A 102 -10.94 -3.30 13.30
N ALA A 103 -12.14 -2.92 12.85
CA ALA A 103 -12.37 -2.50 11.47
C ALA A 103 -11.62 -1.22 11.11
N ALA A 104 -11.64 -0.22 11.99
CA ALA A 104 -10.91 1.02 11.79
C ALA A 104 -9.40 0.78 11.65
N ALA A 105 -8.83 -0.02 12.56
CA ALA A 105 -7.43 -0.41 12.54
C ALA A 105 -7.07 -1.25 11.30
N PHE A 106 -7.91 -2.22 10.94
CA PHE A 106 -7.73 -3.07 9.76
C PHE A 106 -7.75 -2.24 8.47
N ASN A 107 -8.70 -1.32 8.36
CA ASN A 107 -8.86 -0.50 7.17
C ASN A 107 -7.62 0.39 6.93
N LEU A 108 -7.17 1.11 7.97
CA LEU A 108 -5.98 1.95 7.87
C LEU A 108 -4.70 1.11 7.60
N THR A 109 -4.57 -0.04 8.24
CA THR A 109 -3.43 -0.96 8.06
C THR A 109 -3.37 -1.50 6.62
N SER A 110 -4.50 -1.94 6.07
CA SER A 110 -4.57 -2.55 4.74
C SER A 110 -4.34 -1.55 3.62
N TRP A 111 -4.97 -0.37 3.66
CA TRP A 111 -4.70 0.69 2.68
C TRP A 111 -3.29 1.26 2.79
N GLY A 112 -2.74 1.34 4.00
CA GLY A 112 -1.34 1.74 4.19
C GLY A 112 -0.39 0.73 3.57
N LEU A 113 -0.57 -0.56 3.86
CA LEU A 113 0.23 -1.64 3.29
C LEU A 113 0.14 -1.67 1.76
N ALA A 114 -1.06 -1.50 1.22
CA ALA A 114 -1.33 -1.41 -0.21
C ALA A 114 -0.47 -0.31 -0.87
N ASN A 115 -0.44 0.89 -0.29
CA ASN A 115 0.40 1.98 -0.78
C ASN A 115 1.89 1.64 -0.69
N VAL A 116 2.34 1.01 0.41
CA VAL A 116 3.75 0.62 0.56
C VAL A 116 4.17 -0.38 -0.52
N VAL A 117 3.36 -1.41 -0.81
CA VAL A 117 3.65 -2.41 -1.85
C VAL A 117 3.79 -1.76 -3.23
N ILE A 118 2.93 -0.82 -3.56
CA ILE A 118 2.96 -0.13 -4.85
C ILE A 118 4.14 0.84 -4.92
N GLN A 119 4.38 1.64 -3.88
CA GLN A 119 5.56 2.50 -3.81
C GLN A 119 6.85 1.69 -3.93
N PHE A 120 6.90 0.51 -3.30
CA PHE A 120 8.01 -0.42 -3.40
C PHE A 120 8.21 -0.89 -4.86
N THR A 121 7.14 -1.29 -5.54
CA THR A 121 7.20 -1.73 -6.95
C THR A 121 7.62 -0.58 -7.88
N VAL A 122 7.08 0.62 -7.69
CA VAL A 122 7.46 1.80 -8.49
C VAL A 122 8.92 2.15 -8.27
N CYS A 123 9.42 2.10 -7.04
CA CYS A 123 10.84 2.32 -6.75
C CYS A 123 11.71 1.29 -7.49
N LEU A 124 11.31 -0.01 -7.54
CA LEU A 124 12.04 -1.04 -8.28
C LEU A 124 12.11 -0.71 -9.78
N ILE A 125 10.97 -0.37 -10.39
CA ILE A 125 10.89 -0.02 -11.80
C ILE A 125 11.74 1.22 -12.11
N GLN A 126 11.65 2.26 -11.28
CA GLN A 126 12.44 3.49 -11.46
C GLN A 126 13.94 3.23 -11.32
N SER A 127 14.35 2.40 -10.35
CA SER A 127 15.74 2.00 -10.18
C SER A 127 16.28 1.31 -11.44
N ASP A 128 15.48 0.41 -12.03
CA ASP A 128 15.87 -0.26 -13.26
C ASP A 128 16.02 0.71 -14.44
N ILE A 129 14.99 1.52 -14.71
CA ILE A 129 15.00 2.51 -15.81
C ILE A 129 16.24 3.43 -15.70
N GLN A 130 16.53 3.90 -14.49
CA GLN A 130 17.68 4.77 -14.25
C GLN A 130 19.01 4.04 -14.44
N SER A 131 19.14 2.82 -13.95
CA SER A 131 20.35 2.00 -14.17
C SER A 131 20.62 1.76 -15.66
N GLN A 132 19.56 1.58 -16.46
CA GLN A 132 19.67 1.43 -17.91
C GLN A 132 20.10 2.75 -18.57
N ALA A 133 19.54 3.88 -18.15
CA ALA A 133 19.92 5.19 -18.65
C ALA A 133 21.39 5.52 -18.33
N GLU A 134 21.85 5.23 -17.11
CA GLU A 134 23.25 5.39 -16.69
C GLU A 134 24.19 4.48 -17.50
N SER A 135 23.80 3.23 -17.74
CA SER A 135 24.57 2.30 -18.56
C SER A 135 24.71 2.78 -20.01
N ARG A 136 23.66 3.39 -20.58
CA ARG A 136 23.68 3.98 -21.93
C ARG A 136 24.54 5.23 -21.97
N ALA A 137 24.41 6.11 -20.97
CA ALA A 137 25.23 7.32 -20.85
C ALA A 137 26.72 6.98 -20.69
N GLN A 138 27.08 5.96 -19.91
CA GLN A 138 28.46 5.52 -19.75
C GLN A 138 29.07 4.99 -21.06
N ARG A 139 28.28 4.29 -21.89
CA ARG A 139 28.74 3.82 -23.21
C ARG A 139 29.02 4.99 -24.16
N THR A 140 28.19 6.04 -24.12
CA THR A 140 28.40 7.22 -24.97
C THR A 140 29.46 8.17 -24.41
N SER A 141 29.68 8.17 -23.09
CA SER A 141 30.61 9.07 -22.41
C SER A 141 31.97 8.45 -22.09
N ALA A 142 32.44 7.47 -22.86
CA ALA A 142 33.75 6.81 -22.69
C ALA A 142 34.94 7.80 -22.57
N PHE A 143 34.73 9.09 -22.88
CA PHE A 143 35.71 10.17 -22.77
C PHE A 143 35.62 11.09 -21.55
N ARG A 144 34.63 10.98 -20.65
CA ARG A 144 34.58 11.81 -19.43
C ARG A 144 34.22 11.00 -18.20
N HIS A 145 35.26 10.52 -17.51
CA HIS A 145 35.19 9.97 -16.16
C HIS A 145 34.92 11.07 -15.11
N VAL A 146 33.74 11.70 -15.15
CA VAL A 146 33.26 12.51 -14.02
C VAL A 146 32.37 11.63 -13.16
N ARG A 147 32.96 11.15 -12.06
CA ARG A 147 32.34 10.29 -11.05
C ARG A 147 31.37 11.11 -10.20
N THR A 148 30.20 11.46 -10.71
CA THR A 148 29.17 12.12 -9.90
C THR A 148 28.52 11.10 -8.98
N GLY A 149 28.58 11.32 -7.66
CA GLY A 149 28.05 10.44 -6.59
C GLY A 149 26.52 10.32 -6.51
N ALA A 150 25.85 10.18 -7.66
CA ALA A 150 24.41 10.16 -7.82
C ALA A 150 23.74 8.84 -7.35
N GLY A 151 24.50 7.77 -7.10
CA GLY A 151 23.93 6.44 -6.80
C GLY A 151 23.46 6.19 -5.35
N ARG A 152 23.87 7.01 -4.37
CA ARG A 152 23.71 6.66 -2.93
C ARG A 152 22.30 6.78 -2.34
N GLY A 153 21.35 7.44 -3.00
CA GLY A 153 20.02 7.70 -2.42
C GLY A 153 19.01 6.55 -2.53
N ARG A 154 19.20 5.64 -3.49
CA ARG A 154 18.22 4.59 -3.84
C ARG A 154 18.01 3.51 -2.76
N PRO A 155 19.05 2.92 -2.14
CA PRO A 155 18.83 1.81 -1.20
C PRO A 155 18.06 2.24 0.05
N LEU A 156 18.14 3.51 0.45
CA LEU A 156 17.51 3.99 1.67
C LEU A 156 15.98 3.95 1.61
N LYS A 157 15.38 4.36 0.47
CA LYS A 157 13.92 4.30 0.28
C LYS A 157 13.39 2.88 0.32
N PHE A 158 14.10 1.93 -0.32
CA PHE A 158 13.74 0.52 -0.27
C PHE A 158 13.80 -0.06 1.13
N ILE A 159 14.86 0.26 1.88
CA ILE A 159 15.01 -0.19 3.26
C ILE A 159 13.86 0.35 4.10
N ILE A 160 13.55 1.64 4.01
CA ILE A 160 12.48 2.27 4.80
C ILE A 160 11.10 1.73 4.44
N LEU A 161 10.79 1.56 3.15
CA LEU A 161 9.52 0.95 2.72
C LEU A 161 9.45 -0.51 3.18
N GLY A 162 10.54 -1.28 3.04
CA GLY A 162 10.58 -2.68 3.42
C GLY A 162 10.43 -2.90 4.92
N THR A 163 11.16 -2.13 5.75
CA THR A 163 11.02 -2.19 7.21
C THR A 163 9.66 -1.65 7.66
N GLY A 164 9.19 -0.57 7.04
CA GLY A 164 7.87 0.01 7.32
C GLY A 164 6.70 -0.88 6.93
N ALA A 165 6.88 -1.80 5.98
CA ALA A 165 5.86 -2.77 5.59
C ALA A 165 5.78 -3.98 6.53
N PHE A 166 6.81 -4.27 7.31
CA PHE A 166 6.90 -5.52 8.08
C PHE A 166 5.73 -5.67 9.07
N MET A 167 5.52 -4.68 9.94
CA MET A 167 4.47 -4.75 10.96
C MET A 167 3.04 -4.83 10.39
N PRO A 168 2.61 -3.97 9.44
CA PRO A 168 1.28 -4.10 8.85
C PRO A 168 1.09 -5.42 8.12
N SER A 169 2.14 -5.96 7.49
CA SER A 169 2.07 -7.26 6.84
C SER A 169 1.91 -8.41 7.84
N ALA A 170 2.65 -8.37 8.95
CA ALA A 170 2.52 -9.31 10.05
C ALA A 170 1.13 -9.29 10.69
N ALA A 171 0.61 -8.08 11.00
CA ALA A 171 -0.70 -7.91 11.61
C ALA A 171 -1.82 -8.47 10.72
N ILE A 172 -1.84 -8.12 9.43
CA ILE A 172 -2.84 -8.63 8.49
C ILE A 172 -2.71 -10.15 8.34
N THR A 173 -1.49 -10.67 8.16
CA THR A 173 -1.26 -12.12 8.02
C THR A 173 -1.74 -12.91 9.23
N PHE A 174 -1.50 -12.39 10.44
CA PHE A 174 -1.89 -13.02 11.70
C PHE A 174 -3.42 -13.10 11.86
N ILE A 175 -4.14 -12.04 11.49
CA ILE A 175 -5.60 -11.92 11.71
C ILE A 175 -6.42 -12.56 10.59
N SER A 176 -5.88 -12.59 9.37
CA SER A 176 -6.57 -13.09 8.17
C SER A 176 -7.21 -14.47 8.35
N PRO A 177 -6.53 -15.52 8.86
CA PRO A 177 -7.14 -16.84 9.01
C PRO A 177 -8.43 -16.84 9.83
N SER A 178 -8.50 -16.00 10.86
CA SER A 178 -9.65 -15.93 11.74
C SER A 178 -10.80 -15.12 11.17
N LEU A 179 -10.52 -14.15 10.28
CA LEU A 179 -11.57 -13.48 9.49
C LEU A 179 -12.36 -14.47 8.64
N PHE A 180 -11.71 -15.53 8.12
CA PHE A 180 -12.36 -16.54 7.26
C PHE A 180 -12.86 -17.77 8.02
N LYS A 181 -12.29 -18.09 9.19
CA LYS A 181 -12.71 -19.24 9.99
C LYS A 181 -14.05 -18.97 10.69
N ASP A 182 -14.19 -17.76 11.24
CA ASP A 182 -15.38 -17.34 11.97
C ASP A 182 -16.28 -16.58 10.97
N GLY A 183 -17.02 -17.28 10.11
CA GLY A 183 -17.79 -16.65 9.01
C GLY A 183 -18.67 -15.47 9.46
N THR A 184 -19.22 -15.53 10.67
CA THR A 184 -19.99 -14.44 11.29
C THR A 184 -19.16 -13.18 11.57
N PHE A 185 -17.87 -13.32 11.86
CA PHE A 185 -16.96 -12.20 12.15
C PHE A 185 -16.66 -11.40 10.88
N GLY A 186 -16.41 -12.06 9.75
CA GLY A 186 -16.17 -11.37 8.48
C GLY A 186 -17.41 -10.64 7.94
N ASP A 187 -18.60 -11.25 8.09
CA ASP A 187 -19.87 -10.62 7.70
C ASP A 187 -20.20 -9.36 8.53
N THR A 188 -19.75 -9.32 9.78
CA THR A 188 -20.09 -8.23 10.71
C THR A 188 -19.00 -7.18 10.85
N LEU A 189 -17.80 -7.42 10.30
CA LEU A 189 -16.70 -6.45 10.35
C LEU A 189 -16.99 -5.28 9.39
N PRO A 190 -17.15 -4.04 9.88
CA PRO A 190 -17.44 -2.91 9.00
C PRO A 190 -16.23 -2.44 8.18
N ALA A 191 -15.08 -3.11 8.21
CA ALA A 191 -13.94 -2.71 7.38
C ALA A 191 -14.22 -2.95 5.90
N LEU A 192 -13.89 -1.99 5.03
CA LEU A 192 -14.15 -2.12 3.59
C LEU A 192 -15.65 -2.28 3.27
N TYR A 193 -16.50 -1.75 4.15
CA TYR A 193 -17.94 -1.69 3.95
C TYR A 193 -18.36 -0.38 3.27
N TRP A 194 -19.30 -0.47 2.34
CA TRP A 194 -20.13 0.68 1.95
C TRP A 194 -21.60 0.29 1.97
N LYS A 195 -22.47 1.29 2.16
CA LYS A 195 -23.91 1.06 2.24
C LYS A 195 -24.41 0.30 1.02
N ASP A 196 -25.20 -0.74 1.24
CA ASP A 196 -25.79 -1.60 0.21
C ASP A 196 -24.78 -2.47 -0.57
N ILE A 197 -23.55 -2.66 -0.06
CA ILE A 197 -22.62 -3.64 -0.60
C ILE A 197 -23.21 -5.06 -0.48
N SER A 198 -23.09 -5.85 -1.54
CA SER A 198 -23.46 -7.26 -1.49
C SER A 198 -22.42 -8.04 -0.68
N SER A 199 -22.86 -9.02 0.10
CA SER A 199 -21.97 -9.87 0.90
C SER A 199 -20.78 -10.45 0.10
N PRO A 200 -20.96 -10.98 -1.13
CA PRO A 200 -19.83 -11.48 -1.93
C PRO A 200 -18.77 -10.42 -2.26
N VAL A 201 -19.18 -9.18 -2.53
CA VAL A 201 -18.25 -8.08 -2.85
C VAL A 201 -17.51 -7.63 -1.59
N HIS A 202 -18.19 -7.61 -0.44
CA HIS A 202 -17.56 -7.34 0.86
C HIS A 202 -16.49 -8.39 1.20
N TRP A 203 -16.83 -9.67 1.07
CA TRP A 203 -15.90 -10.77 1.27
C TRP A 203 -14.72 -10.73 0.29
N PHE A 204 -14.97 -10.37 -0.97
CA PHE A 204 -13.90 -10.18 -1.95
C PHE A 204 -12.95 -9.06 -1.54
N ALA A 205 -13.45 -7.93 -1.05
CA ALA A 205 -12.64 -6.83 -0.56
C ALA A 205 -11.80 -7.25 0.67
N LEU A 206 -12.41 -7.92 1.64
CA LEU A 206 -11.72 -8.44 2.83
C LEU A 206 -10.66 -9.48 2.47
N ALA A 207 -10.96 -10.41 1.56
CA ALA A 207 -10.02 -11.39 1.03
C ALA A 207 -8.84 -10.73 0.35
N THR A 208 -9.09 -9.74 -0.50
CA THR A 208 -8.05 -8.99 -1.21
C THR A 208 -7.15 -8.23 -0.23
N ALA A 209 -7.72 -7.55 0.77
CA ALA A 209 -6.92 -6.86 1.79
C ALA A 209 -6.10 -7.83 2.64
N SER A 210 -6.66 -8.99 2.96
CA SER A 210 -6.02 -10.04 3.74
C SER A 210 -4.81 -10.68 3.03
N THR A 211 -4.88 -10.84 1.71
CA THR A 211 -3.76 -11.43 0.94
C THR A 211 -2.55 -10.50 0.83
N LEU A 212 -2.73 -9.18 0.98
CA LEU A 212 -1.62 -8.21 0.94
C LEU A 212 -0.57 -8.48 2.00
N GLY A 213 -1.00 -8.84 3.22
CA GLY A 213 -0.07 -9.14 4.32
C GLY A 213 0.84 -10.31 3.97
N VAL A 214 0.24 -11.41 3.49
CA VAL A 214 0.99 -12.62 3.10
C VAL A 214 1.92 -12.32 1.93
N TYR A 215 1.42 -11.61 0.93
CA TYR A 215 2.20 -11.22 -0.24
C TYR A 215 3.43 -10.38 0.14
N CYS A 216 3.25 -9.39 1.00
CA CYS A 216 4.32 -8.49 1.38
C CYS A 216 5.35 -9.15 2.30
N LEU A 217 4.95 -9.92 3.32
CA LEU A 217 5.91 -10.69 4.14
C LEU A 217 6.76 -11.64 3.30
N THR A 218 6.10 -12.34 2.38
CA THR A 218 6.76 -13.24 1.44
C THR A 218 7.78 -12.50 0.59
N SER A 219 7.36 -11.41 -0.05
CA SER A 219 8.22 -10.52 -0.83
C SER A 219 9.47 -10.11 -0.04
N LEU A 220 9.27 -9.61 1.18
CA LEU A 220 10.35 -9.16 2.06
C LEU A 220 11.29 -10.30 2.44
N PHE A 221 10.75 -11.48 2.77
CA PHE A 221 11.57 -12.65 3.08
C PHE A 221 12.50 -13.03 1.94
N PHE A 222 11.99 -13.10 0.70
CA PHE A 222 12.83 -13.43 -0.46
C PHE A 222 13.81 -12.33 -0.82
N LEU A 223 13.44 -11.07 -0.65
CA LEU A 223 14.39 -9.97 -0.79
C LEU A 223 15.53 -10.11 0.23
N CYS A 224 15.20 -10.34 1.50
CA CYS A 224 16.19 -10.59 2.55
C CYS A 224 17.09 -11.79 2.23
N LEU A 225 16.50 -12.90 1.76
CA LEU A 225 17.25 -14.10 1.37
C LEU A 225 18.18 -13.82 0.19
N ALA A 226 17.68 -13.15 -0.85
CA ALA A 226 18.49 -12.78 -2.01
C ALA A 226 19.65 -11.86 -1.60
N HIS A 227 19.40 -10.91 -0.70
CA HIS A 227 20.45 -10.07 -0.13
C HIS A 227 21.45 -10.87 0.71
N ALA A 228 21.00 -11.84 1.50
CA ALA A 228 21.86 -12.69 2.33
C ALA A 228 22.75 -13.63 1.50
N VAL A 229 22.18 -14.32 0.50
CA VAL A 229 22.93 -15.18 -0.44
C VAL A 229 23.99 -14.36 -1.17
N HIS A 230 23.63 -13.17 -1.63
CA HIS A 230 24.57 -12.33 -2.35
C HIS A 230 25.67 -11.75 -1.44
N PHE A 231 25.32 -11.37 -0.21
CA PHE A 231 26.28 -10.99 0.81
C PHE A 231 27.28 -12.13 1.08
N TYR A 232 26.77 -13.36 1.20
CA TYR A 232 27.60 -14.55 1.40
C TYR A 232 28.58 -14.79 0.24
N GLU A 233 28.11 -14.77 -1.02
CA GLU A 233 28.97 -14.88 -2.21
C GLU A 233 30.07 -13.81 -2.26
N THR A 234 29.72 -12.59 -1.85
CA THR A 234 30.67 -11.48 -1.78
C THR A 234 31.79 -11.77 -0.78
N PHE A 235 31.42 -12.23 0.42
CA PHE A 235 32.38 -12.54 1.48
C PHE A 235 33.26 -13.75 1.16
N GLN A 236 32.75 -14.71 0.38
CA GLN A 236 33.53 -15.88 -0.01
C GLN A 236 34.60 -15.62 -1.07
N THR A 237 34.61 -14.46 -1.74
CA THR A 237 35.71 -14.14 -2.67
C THR A 237 37.02 -13.88 -1.89
N PRO A 238 37.98 -14.82 -1.82
CA PRO A 238 39.07 -14.81 -0.81
C PRO A 238 40.18 -13.79 -1.08
N TYR A 239 40.11 -13.11 -2.21
CA TYR A 239 41.09 -12.11 -2.62
C TYR A 239 40.44 -10.74 -2.48
N LEU A 240 40.66 -10.02 -1.36
CA LEU A 240 40.65 -8.53 -1.30
C LEU A 240 40.80 -8.04 0.16
N THR A 241 41.99 -7.52 0.48
CA THR A 241 42.39 -7.00 1.80
C THR A 241 42.05 -5.52 2.04
N SER A 242 41.37 -4.83 1.11
CA SER A 242 41.09 -3.39 1.24
C SER A 242 39.60 -3.09 1.51
N PRO A 243 39.25 -2.47 2.66
CA PRO A 243 37.87 -2.10 3.01
C PRO A 243 37.27 -1.07 2.03
N HIS A 244 38.07 -0.24 1.36
CA HIS A 244 37.59 0.72 0.35
C HIS A 244 37.11 0.04 -0.94
N THR A 245 37.70 -1.09 -1.31
CA THR A 245 37.20 -1.93 -2.41
C THR A 245 35.89 -2.63 -2.09
N LEU A 246 35.61 -2.87 -0.80
CA LEU A 246 34.40 -3.58 -0.37
C LEU A 246 33.15 -2.71 -0.52
N ILE A 247 33.21 -1.43 -0.13
CA ILE A 247 32.11 -0.46 -0.29
C ILE A 247 31.82 -0.17 -1.77
N SER A 248 32.86 0.03 -2.59
CA SER A 248 32.69 0.30 -4.02
C SER A 248 32.20 -0.92 -4.80
N ARG A 249 32.58 -2.13 -4.37
CA ARG A 249 32.00 -3.37 -4.89
C ARG A 249 30.57 -3.58 -4.42
N PHE A 250 30.20 -3.27 -3.17
CA PHE A 250 28.80 -3.32 -2.70
C PHE A 250 27.88 -2.45 -3.57
N GLU A 251 28.35 -1.25 -3.92
CA GLU A 251 27.65 -0.31 -4.81
C GLU A 251 27.59 -0.84 -6.27
N ALA A 252 28.66 -1.46 -6.78
CA ALA A 252 28.67 -2.07 -8.12
C ALA A 252 27.90 -3.41 -8.21
N MET A 253 27.81 -4.14 -7.09
CA MET A 253 27.10 -5.42 -6.96
C MET A 253 25.60 -5.24 -6.90
N SER A 254 25.13 -4.22 -6.16
CA SER A 254 23.72 -3.85 -6.16
C SER A 254 23.17 -3.62 -7.58
N MET A 255 24.01 -3.25 -8.57
CA MET A 255 23.61 -3.00 -9.95
C MET A 255 23.66 -4.24 -10.88
N ARG A 256 24.35 -5.33 -10.52
CA ARG A 256 24.55 -6.50 -11.42
C ARG A 256 23.67 -7.71 -11.12
N THR A 257 23.24 -7.91 -9.87
CA THR A 257 22.32 -9.01 -9.47
C THR A 257 20.83 -8.64 -9.59
N ASP A 258 20.50 -7.53 -10.27
CA ASP A 258 19.34 -6.70 -9.90
C ASP A 258 18.06 -6.89 -10.75
N ARG A 259 18.14 -7.38 -11.98
CA ARG A 259 17.04 -7.16 -12.95
C ARG A 259 16.01 -8.28 -13.05
N ALA A 260 16.43 -9.48 -13.46
CA ALA A 260 15.49 -10.59 -13.70
C ALA A 260 15.25 -11.45 -12.45
N LEU A 261 16.27 -11.57 -11.58
CA LEU A 261 16.17 -12.37 -10.36
C LEU A 261 15.33 -11.67 -9.28
N LYS A 262 15.40 -10.34 -9.16
CA LYS A 262 14.59 -9.62 -8.15
C LYS A 262 13.14 -9.48 -8.56
N ILE A 263 12.84 -9.12 -9.81
CA ILE A 263 11.45 -9.05 -10.30
C ILE A 263 10.88 -10.48 -10.44
N GLY A 264 11.66 -11.44 -10.95
CA GLY A 264 11.27 -12.83 -11.09
C GLY A 264 11.14 -13.60 -9.78
N ALA A 265 12.00 -13.36 -8.78
CA ALA A 265 11.84 -13.96 -7.44
C ALA A 265 10.78 -13.23 -6.61
N LEU A 266 10.59 -11.91 -6.75
CA LEU A 266 9.49 -11.23 -6.05
C LEU A 266 8.13 -11.70 -6.60
N CYS A 267 7.94 -11.70 -7.92
CA CYS A 267 6.70 -12.17 -8.54
C CYS A 267 6.53 -13.69 -8.44
N GLY A 268 7.60 -14.46 -8.71
CA GLY A 268 7.61 -15.91 -8.68
C GLY A 268 7.48 -16.47 -7.27
N CYS A 269 8.23 -15.97 -6.29
CA CYS A 269 8.14 -16.48 -4.94
C CYS A 269 6.88 -16.00 -4.20
N CYS A 270 6.32 -14.84 -4.55
CA CYS A 270 4.98 -14.45 -4.09
C CYS A 270 3.88 -15.37 -4.63
N ALA A 271 3.92 -15.70 -5.92
CA ALA A 271 3.00 -16.69 -6.49
C ALA A 271 3.20 -18.08 -5.85
N THR A 272 4.45 -18.47 -5.55
CA THR A 272 4.78 -19.81 -5.02
C THR A 272 4.47 -19.96 -3.52
N ILE A 273 4.55 -18.92 -2.69
CA ILE A 273 4.16 -19.00 -1.27
C ILE A 273 2.65 -18.78 -1.06
N LEU A 274 1.98 -17.95 -1.87
CA LEU A 274 0.52 -17.97 -1.92
C LEU A 274 0.02 -19.36 -2.32
N PHE A 275 0.67 -19.97 -3.30
CA PHE A 275 0.49 -21.38 -3.66
C PHE A 275 0.74 -22.32 -2.47
N PHE A 276 1.85 -22.20 -1.73
CA PHE A 276 2.15 -23.10 -0.60
C PHE A 276 1.21 -22.91 0.61
N ASN A 277 0.76 -21.69 0.91
CA ASN A 277 -0.18 -21.41 2.00
C ASN A 277 -1.60 -21.87 1.67
N ILE A 278 -2.04 -21.66 0.42
CA ILE A 278 -3.31 -22.20 -0.08
C ILE A 278 -3.21 -23.72 -0.10
N LEU A 279 -2.11 -24.30 -0.60
CA LEU A 279 -1.88 -25.73 -0.59
C LEU A 279 -1.84 -26.34 0.81
N LEU A 280 -1.16 -25.76 1.79
CA LEU A 280 -1.11 -26.33 3.15
C LEU A 280 -2.46 -26.26 3.87
N LYS A 281 -3.23 -25.18 3.65
CA LYS A 281 -4.62 -25.08 4.14
C LYS A 281 -5.55 -26.04 3.40
N SER A 282 -5.33 -26.25 2.11
CA SER A 282 -6.11 -27.18 1.27
C SER A 282 -5.70 -28.64 1.52
N TRP A 283 -4.44 -28.93 1.80
CA TRP A 283 -3.94 -30.27 2.10
C TRP A 283 -4.70 -30.88 3.29
N ARG A 284 -4.93 -30.06 4.31
CA ARG A 284 -5.65 -30.47 5.52
C ARG A 284 -7.14 -30.72 5.29
N VAL A 285 -7.70 -30.21 4.20
CA VAL A 285 -9.14 -30.29 3.88
C VAL A 285 -9.42 -31.25 2.70
N TRP A 286 -8.45 -31.50 1.81
CA TRP A 286 -8.69 -32.13 0.50
C TRP A 286 -7.93 -33.45 0.23
N GLY A 287 -7.03 -33.90 1.12
CA GLY A 287 -6.33 -35.20 1.00
C GLY A 287 -5.39 -35.32 -0.22
N ASP A 288 -5.05 -36.55 -0.63
CA ASP A 288 -4.04 -36.89 -1.67
C ASP A 288 -4.39 -36.50 -3.13
N ASN A 289 -5.40 -35.65 -3.36
CA ASN A 289 -5.90 -35.32 -4.70
C ASN A 289 -5.07 -34.23 -5.41
N TRP A 290 -3.84 -34.56 -5.77
CA TRP A 290 -2.92 -33.69 -6.52
C TRP A 290 -3.45 -33.21 -7.88
N VAL A 291 -4.32 -33.99 -8.51
CA VAL A 291 -4.95 -33.64 -9.79
C VAL A 291 -5.80 -32.37 -9.66
N LEU A 292 -6.49 -32.19 -8.53
CA LEU A 292 -7.29 -31.00 -8.27
C LEU A 292 -6.41 -29.76 -8.13
N VAL A 293 -5.24 -29.88 -7.50
CA VAL A 293 -4.26 -28.79 -7.35
C VAL A 293 -3.79 -28.29 -8.72
N ILE A 294 -3.43 -29.20 -9.63
CA ILE A 294 -2.93 -28.86 -10.97
C ILE A 294 -4.03 -28.18 -11.79
N VAL A 295 -5.28 -28.63 -11.68
CA VAL A 295 -6.42 -28.05 -12.41
C VAL A 295 -6.85 -26.70 -11.84
N VAL A 296 -6.79 -26.52 -10.52
CA VAL A 296 -7.15 -25.28 -9.83
C VAL A 296 -6.04 -24.22 -9.91
N TRP A 297 -4.80 -24.62 -10.22
CA TRP A 297 -3.64 -23.72 -10.32
C TRP A 297 -3.83 -22.58 -11.32
N PRO A 298 -4.12 -22.81 -12.62
CA PRO A 298 -4.22 -21.72 -13.58
C PRO A 298 -5.33 -20.74 -13.20
N VAL A 299 -6.43 -21.26 -12.64
CA VAL A 299 -7.57 -20.48 -12.17
C VAL A 299 -7.18 -19.60 -10.98
N THR A 300 -6.46 -20.15 -10.00
CA THR A 300 -6.00 -19.39 -8.83
C THR A 300 -4.93 -18.37 -9.18
N MET A 301 -3.99 -18.68 -10.08
CA MET A 301 -3.00 -17.71 -10.56
C MET A 301 -3.64 -16.59 -11.37
N PHE A 302 -4.57 -16.92 -12.26
CA PHE A 302 -5.38 -15.93 -12.97
C PHE A 302 -6.15 -15.05 -11.98
N TRP A 303 -6.74 -15.65 -10.94
CA TRP A 303 -7.45 -14.92 -9.90
C TRP A 303 -6.52 -13.99 -9.10
N LEU A 304 -5.34 -14.44 -8.70
CA LEU A 304 -4.37 -13.60 -7.99
C LEU A 304 -3.87 -12.44 -8.85
N TRP A 305 -3.62 -12.70 -10.13
CA TRP A 305 -3.27 -11.66 -11.09
C TRP A 305 -4.42 -10.66 -11.28
N PHE A 306 -5.65 -11.14 -11.41
CA PHE A 306 -6.84 -10.30 -11.47
C PHE A 306 -7.00 -9.45 -10.22
N CYS A 307 -6.85 -10.04 -9.02
CA CYS A 307 -6.88 -9.31 -7.74
C CYS A 307 -5.77 -8.26 -7.67
N PHE A 308 -4.55 -8.58 -8.14
CA PHE A 308 -3.46 -7.62 -8.23
C PHE A 308 -3.81 -6.45 -9.14
N CYS A 309 -4.29 -6.71 -10.36
CA CYS A 309 -4.74 -5.67 -11.29
C CYS A 309 -5.90 -4.84 -10.73
N ALA A 310 -6.89 -5.48 -10.13
CA ALA A 310 -8.01 -4.81 -9.46
C ALA A 310 -7.52 -3.92 -8.31
N HIS A 311 -6.50 -4.36 -7.58
CA HIS A 311 -5.87 -3.57 -6.51
C HIS A 311 -5.16 -2.33 -7.05
N TRP A 312 -4.42 -2.45 -8.17
CA TRP A 312 -3.84 -1.31 -8.85
C TRP A 312 -4.90 -0.30 -9.30
N VAL A 313 -6.00 -0.77 -9.89
CA VAL A 313 -7.13 0.08 -10.27
C VAL A 313 -7.75 0.74 -9.04
N ALA A 314 -7.99 -0.02 -7.97
CA ALA A 314 -8.54 0.51 -6.72
C ALA A 314 -7.65 1.62 -6.16
N ILE A 315 -6.34 1.46 -6.16
CA ILE A 315 -5.42 2.44 -5.57
C ILE A 315 -5.21 3.66 -6.45
N PHE A 316 -5.11 3.50 -7.76
CA PHE A 316 -5.10 4.65 -8.66
C PHE A 316 -6.43 5.40 -8.66
N SER A 317 -7.55 4.72 -8.37
CA SER A 317 -8.84 5.36 -8.16
C SER A 317 -9.00 5.92 -6.74
N THR A 318 -8.23 5.50 -5.72
CA THR A 318 -8.33 6.02 -4.34
C THR A 318 -8.19 7.54 -4.26
N PRO A 319 -7.20 8.21 -4.87
CA PRO A 319 -7.14 9.67 -4.88
C PRO A 319 -8.37 10.31 -5.51
N PHE A 320 -8.89 9.71 -6.59
CA PHE A 320 -10.09 10.20 -7.28
C PHE A 320 -11.36 10.01 -6.43
N LEU A 321 -11.50 8.86 -5.79
CA LEU A 321 -12.59 8.56 -4.85
C LEU A 321 -12.51 9.44 -3.61
N ALA A 322 -11.31 9.68 -3.08
CA ALA A 322 -11.08 10.61 -1.98
C ALA A 322 -11.44 12.05 -2.40
N LEU A 323 -11.11 12.48 -3.62
CA LEU A 323 -11.53 13.78 -4.16
C LEU A 323 -13.05 13.88 -4.32
N ILE A 324 -13.71 12.84 -4.86
CA ILE A 324 -15.17 12.79 -4.95
C ILE A 324 -15.78 12.88 -3.56
N PHE A 325 -15.25 12.12 -2.60
CA PHE A 325 -15.72 12.10 -1.23
C PHE A 325 -15.55 13.47 -0.57
N ALA A 326 -14.35 14.06 -0.65
CA ALA A 326 -14.07 15.38 -0.12
C ALA A 326 -14.97 16.44 -0.77
N SER A 327 -15.19 16.36 -2.09
CA SER A 327 -16.09 17.26 -2.81
C SER A 327 -17.53 17.12 -2.32
N LYS A 328 -18.03 15.88 -2.17
CA LYS A 328 -19.37 15.62 -1.62
C LYS A 328 -19.50 16.08 -0.17
N ALA A 329 -18.46 15.88 0.64
CA ALA A 329 -18.43 16.36 2.03
C ALA A 329 -18.50 17.89 2.08
N VAL A 330 -17.69 18.60 1.30
CA VAL A 330 -17.70 20.07 1.22
C VAL A 330 -19.04 20.59 0.70
N LEU A 331 -19.55 20.03 -0.40
CA LEU A 331 -20.81 20.45 -1.01
C LEU A 331 -22.03 20.20 -0.11
N SER A 332 -21.96 19.19 0.76
CA SER A 332 -23.01 18.92 1.74
C SER A 332 -22.86 19.69 3.05
N GLY A 333 -21.88 20.60 3.15
CA GLY A 333 -21.57 21.32 4.39
C GLY A 333 -21.15 20.37 5.51
N PHE A 334 -20.43 19.29 5.16
CA PHE A 334 -20.00 18.22 6.06
C PHE A 334 -21.14 17.47 6.77
N LYS A 335 -22.39 17.61 6.30
CA LYS A 335 -23.55 16.92 6.86
C LYS A 335 -23.67 15.46 6.43
N ILE A 336 -23.05 15.09 5.31
CA ILE A 336 -23.01 13.70 4.85
C ILE A 336 -21.71 13.07 5.34
N VAL A 337 -21.77 12.39 6.48
CA VAL A 337 -20.82 11.31 6.78
C VAL A 337 -21.43 10.08 6.12
N PRO A 338 -20.94 9.63 4.95
CA PRO A 338 -21.51 8.45 4.32
C PRO A 338 -21.35 7.26 5.27
N GLY A 339 -22.39 6.44 5.38
CA GLY A 339 -22.37 5.18 6.13
C GLY A 339 -21.47 4.10 5.50
N SER A 340 -20.33 4.50 4.96
CA SER A 340 -19.30 3.65 4.37
C SER A 340 -18.03 3.77 5.17
N CYS A 341 -17.52 2.64 5.66
CA CYS A 341 -16.18 2.54 6.24
C CYS A 341 -15.18 1.97 5.21
N PHE A 342 -15.32 2.33 3.93
CA PHE A 342 -14.48 1.77 2.86
C PHE A 342 -13.12 2.44 2.76
N MET A 343 -13.09 3.74 2.44
CA MET A 343 -11.83 4.51 2.33
C MET A 343 -11.44 5.20 3.63
N MET A 344 -12.43 5.61 4.41
CA MET A 344 -12.25 6.27 5.70
C MET A 344 -12.69 5.28 6.79
N PRO A 345 -11.91 5.10 7.86
CA PRO A 345 -12.37 4.39 9.04
C PRO A 345 -13.67 5.01 9.58
N CYS A 346 -14.59 4.17 10.05
CA CYS A 346 -15.77 4.69 10.73
C CYS A 346 -15.36 5.21 12.11
N ALA A 347 -15.41 6.52 12.26
CA ALA A 347 -15.02 7.23 13.47
C ALA A 347 -16.08 8.32 13.72
N PRO A 348 -16.67 8.40 14.92
CA PRO A 348 -17.74 9.35 15.23
C PRO A 348 -17.26 10.80 15.35
N GLN A 349 -15.95 11.01 15.51
CA GLN A 349 -15.36 12.30 15.81
C GLN A 349 -15.58 13.29 14.68
N SER A 350 -15.91 14.53 15.04
CA SER A 350 -15.97 15.62 14.09
C SER A 350 -14.57 16.11 13.74
N ILE A 351 -14.37 16.55 12.48
CA ILE A 351 -13.14 17.21 12.05
C ILE A 351 -12.90 18.54 12.79
N SER A 352 -13.95 19.13 13.38
CA SER A 352 -13.87 20.36 14.17
C SER A 352 -13.34 20.15 15.58
N GLU A 353 -13.20 18.90 16.04
CA GLU A 353 -12.55 18.60 17.31
C GLU A 353 -11.06 18.99 17.24
N TRP A 354 -10.53 19.50 18.34
CA TRP A 354 -9.20 20.14 18.36
C TRP A 354 -8.07 19.20 17.96
N ASP A 355 -8.11 17.94 18.41
CA ASP A 355 -7.15 16.89 18.06
C ASP A 355 -7.20 16.55 16.55
N GLN A 356 -8.40 16.45 15.98
CA GLN A 356 -8.61 16.19 14.55
C GLN A 356 -8.14 17.36 13.69
N ALA A 357 -8.53 18.58 14.04
CA ALA A 357 -8.12 19.80 13.34
C ALA A 357 -6.59 19.98 13.40
N PHE A 358 -5.98 19.71 14.56
CA PHE A 358 -4.53 19.77 14.73
C PHE A 358 -3.81 18.71 13.89
N ALA A 359 -4.27 17.46 13.89
CA ALA A 359 -3.70 16.40 13.07
C ALA A 359 -3.74 16.75 11.58
N LEU A 360 -4.87 17.28 11.09
CA LEU A 360 -5.02 17.77 9.73
C LEU A 360 -4.06 18.94 9.43
N PHE A 361 -3.98 19.92 10.34
CA PHE A 361 -3.07 21.06 10.20
C PHE A 361 -1.62 20.60 10.05
N LEU A 362 -1.16 19.66 10.88
CA LEU A 362 0.19 19.08 10.75
C LEU A 362 0.41 18.41 9.39
N GLY A 363 -0.58 17.65 8.90
CA GLY A 363 -0.52 17.03 7.58
C GLY A 363 -0.40 18.05 6.45
N LEU A 364 -1.16 19.14 6.53
CA LEU A 364 -1.09 20.26 5.57
C LEU A 364 0.27 20.97 5.62
N VAL A 365 0.80 21.24 6.81
CA VAL A 365 2.13 21.87 6.97
C VAL A 365 3.22 20.98 6.38
N MET A 366 3.20 19.67 6.68
CA MET A 366 4.16 18.71 6.10
C MET A 366 4.05 18.65 4.58
N PHE A 367 2.83 18.56 4.04
CA PHE A 367 2.58 18.55 2.61
C PHE A 367 3.14 19.81 1.92
N LEU A 368 2.86 21.01 2.48
CA LEU A 368 3.35 22.27 1.93
C LEU A 368 4.87 22.41 2.06
N TYR A 369 5.45 21.94 3.16
CA TYR A 369 6.89 21.98 3.40
C TYR A 369 7.65 21.14 2.37
N GLU A 370 7.20 19.91 2.10
CA GLU A 370 7.86 18.99 1.18
C GLU A 370 7.59 19.34 -0.30
N THR A 371 6.34 19.62 -0.67
CA THR A 371 5.97 19.85 -2.08
C THR A 371 6.19 21.31 -2.53
N GLY A 372 6.09 22.26 -1.61
CA GLY A 372 6.14 23.71 -1.89
C GLY A 372 7.43 24.19 -2.55
N PRO A 373 8.64 23.80 -2.09
CA PRO A 373 9.89 24.18 -2.74
C PRO A 373 9.97 23.74 -4.20
N ALA A 374 9.47 22.54 -4.53
CA ALA A 374 9.48 22.02 -5.88
C ALA A 374 8.47 22.76 -6.79
N TRP A 375 7.28 23.07 -6.27
CA TRP A 375 6.33 23.90 -6.99
C TRP A 375 6.86 25.32 -7.27
N ARG A 376 7.51 25.94 -6.27
CA ARG A 376 8.22 27.22 -6.42
C ARG A 376 9.33 27.17 -7.48
N ARG A 377 10.06 26.05 -7.59
CA ARG A 377 11.08 25.86 -8.64
C ARG A 377 10.46 25.81 -10.03
N VAL A 378 9.38 25.03 -10.22
CA VAL A 378 8.67 24.94 -11.51
C VAL A 378 8.07 26.28 -11.92
N ARG A 379 7.43 27.00 -10.99
CA ARG A 379 6.86 28.32 -11.25
C ARG A 379 7.95 29.33 -11.64
N ARG A 380 9.07 29.37 -10.93
CA ARG A 380 10.22 30.23 -11.28
C ARG A 380 10.82 29.88 -12.64
N ALA A 381 10.90 28.60 -12.99
CA ALA A 381 11.40 28.18 -14.30
C ALA A 381 10.45 28.61 -15.44
N ARG A 382 9.14 28.46 -15.26
CA ARG A 382 8.13 28.93 -16.24
C ARG A 382 8.19 30.45 -16.42
N TRP A 383 8.27 31.20 -15.30
CA TRP A 383 8.40 32.65 -15.33
C TRP A 383 9.64 33.11 -16.11
N ARG A 384 10.81 32.51 -15.86
CA ARG A 384 12.05 32.81 -16.60
C ARG A 384 11.94 32.51 -18.09
N ARG A 385 11.23 31.45 -18.47
CA ARG A 385 11.00 31.14 -19.90
C ARG A 385 10.11 32.18 -20.57
N ALA A 386 9.06 32.63 -19.86
CA ALA A 386 8.15 33.66 -20.35
C ALA A 386 8.86 35.01 -20.53
N LEU A 387 9.73 35.40 -19.59
CA LEU A 387 10.56 36.60 -19.73
C LEU A 387 11.48 36.52 -20.96
N ARG A 388 12.20 35.41 -21.13
CA ARG A 388 13.08 35.21 -22.31
C ARG A 388 12.33 35.13 -23.64
N SER A 389 11.07 34.73 -23.65
CA SER A 389 10.25 34.83 -24.87
C SER A 389 9.84 36.26 -25.15
N SER A 390 9.53 37.05 -24.12
CA SER A 390 9.21 38.48 -24.26
C SER A 390 10.41 39.28 -24.76
N GLU A 391 11.60 39.02 -24.21
CA GLU A 391 12.86 39.66 -24.64
C GLU A 391 13.13 39.37 -26.12
N ARG A 392 13.05 38.10 -26.53
CA ARG A 392 13.25 37.71 -27.95
C ARG A 392 12.23 38.33 -28.90
N HIS A 393 10.96 38.44 -28.52
CA HIS A 393 9.97 39.15 -29.34
C HIS A 393 10.31 40.64 -29.48
N SER A 394 10.79 41.26 -28.39
CA SER A 394 11.19 42.67 -28.40
C SER A 394 12.43 42.89 -29.28
N GLU A 395 13.40 41.98 -29.24
CA GLU A 395 14.58 42.00 -30.12
C GLU A 395 14.20 41.87 -31.60
N VAL A 396 13.25 41.00 -31.93
CA VAL A 396 12.74 40.85 -33.31
C VAL A 396 12.00 42.10 -33.79
N LEU A 397 11.17 42.71 -32.93
CA LEU A 397 10.44 43.94 -33.27
C LEU A 397 11.35 45.15 -33.45
N ASN A 398 12.45 45.24 -32.69
CA ASN A 398 13.41 46.34 -32.83
C ASN A 398 14.37 46.17 -34.03
N ALA A 399 14.47 44.95 -34.57
CA ALA A 399 15.30 44.65 -35.73
C ALA A 399 14.56 44.81 -37.08
N ALA A 400 13.23 44.88 -37.04
CA ALA A 400 12.37 45.15 -38.20
C ALA A 400 12.09 46.64 -38.32
#